data_AF-A0A3D0H7Z9-F1
#
_entry.id   AF-A0A3D0H7Z9-F1
#
_cell.length_a   1.000
_cell.length_b   1.000
_cell.length_c   1.000
_cell.angle_alpha   90.00
_cell.angle_beta   90.00
_cell.angle_gamma   90.00
#
_symmetry.space_group_name_H-M   'P 1'
#
loop_
_entity.id
_entity.type
_entity.pdbx_description
1 polymer ?
#
loop_
_entity_poly.entity_id
_entity_poly.type
_entity_poly.pdbx_seq_one_letter_code
_entity_poly.pdbx_strand_id
1 'polypeptide(L)'
;MDVARYFLAFEAGLSCGKCIPCRLGLVRMREFVERIATGKGSTDDLDQIKVLCDTMIVAPYCEFAMASSRPVLTAVKCFRDEFLAHIEQKVCAAGVCQELLPSAAEKKAAA
;
A
#
# COMPACT_ATOMS: atom_id res chain seq x y z
N MET A 1 -1.04 4.96 -6.12
CA MET A 1 -0.48 4.93 -4.74
C MET A 1 -1.21 5.80 -3.72
N ASP A 2 -1.55 7.05 -4.05
CA ASP A 2 -2.10 8.02 -3.08
C ASP A 2 -3.39 7.56 -2.39
N VAL A 3 -4.33 7.02 -3.17
CA VAL A 3 -5.59 6.46 -2.64
C VAL A 3 -5.33 5.37 -1.60
N ALA A 4 -4.37 4.47 -1.86
CA ALA A 4 -4.04 3.39 -0.92
C ALA A 4 -3.43 3.93 0.38
N ARG A 5 -2.52 4.91 0.29
CA ARG A 5 -1.92 5.58 1.47
C ARG A 5 -3.00 6.26 2.32
N TYR A 6 -3.84 7.08 1.69
CA TYR A 6 -4.92 7.79 2.37
C TYR A 6 -5.90 6.81 3.03
N PHE A 7 -6.37 5.82 2.28
CA PHE A 7 -7.33 4.83 2.75
C PHE A 7 -6.80 4.08 3.98
N LEU A 8 -5.57 3.56 3.93
CA LEU A 8 -4.98 2.84 5.06
C LEU A 8 -4.73 3.74 6.28
N ALA A 9 -4.36 5.00 6.07
CA ALA A 9 -4.23 5.97 7.17
C ALA A 9 -5.57 6.27 7.84
N PHE A 10 -6.62 6.45 7.04
CA PHE A 10 -7.98 6.68 7.51
C PHE A 10 -8.54 5.49 8.29
N GLU A 11 -8.49 4.29 7.71
CA GLU A 11 -8.96 3.03 8.32
C GLU A 11 -8.22 2.72 9.63
N ALA A 12 -6.90 2.95 9.67
CA ALA A 12 -6.12 2.77 10.89
C ALA A 12 -6.59 3.70 12.03
N GLY A 13 -7.08 4.90 11.71
CA GLY A 13 -7.65 5.84 12.67
C GLY A 13 -9.05 5.45 13.17
N LEU A 14 -9.80 4.64 12.42
CA LEU A 14 -11.13 4.16 12.80
C LEU A 14 -11.09 2.85 13.62
N SER A 15 -9.97 2.12 13.58
CA SER A 15 -9.82 0.87 14.32
C SER A 15 -10.00 1.07 15.83
N CYS A 16 -10.92 0.33 16.44
CA CYS A 16 -11.12 0.31 17.90
C CYS A 16 -9.97 -0.36 18.69
N GLY A 17 -9.03 -1.03 18.00
CA GLY A 17 -7.82 -1.59 18.59
C GLY A 17 -7.98 -2.93 19.33
N LYS A 18 -9.19 -3.51 19.35
CA LYS A 18 -9.50 -4.72 20.15
C LYS A 18 -8.79 -5.99 19.66
N CYS A 19 -8.75 -6.24 18.35
CA CYS A 19 -8.11 -7.42 17.79
C CYS A 19 -6.76 -7.09 17.15
N ILE A 20 -5.78 -7.96 17.37
CA ILE A 20 -4.40 -7.84 16.86
C ILE A 20 -4.36 -7.69 15.33
N PRO A 21 -5.04 -8.53 14.52
CA PRO A 21 -4.95 -8.41 13.06
C PRO A 21 -5.45 -7.06 12.56
N CYS A 22 -6.48 -6.47 13.17
CA CYS A 22 -6.95 -5.12 12.82
C CYS A 22 -5.97 -4.03 13.27
N ARG A 23 -5.66 -4.02 14.58
CA ARG A 23 -4.83 -2.99 15.22
C ARG A 23 -3.46 -2.85 14.57
N LEU A 24 -2.80 -3.97 14.33
CA LEU A 24 -1.45 -3.99 13.78
C LEU A 24 -1.47 -4.12 12.26
N GLY A 25 -2.38 -4.92 11.69
CA GLY A 25 -2.41 -5.16 10.25
C GLY A 25 -2.62 -3.89 9.44
N LEU A 26 -3.55 -3.02 9.85
CA LEU A 26 -3.78 -1.73 9.16
C LEU A 26 -2.53 -0.84 9.17
N VAL A 27 -1.86 -0.76 10.32
CA VAL A 27 -0.63 0.03 10.46
C VAL A 27 0.50 -0.56 9.61
N ARG A 28 0.67 -1.89 9.62
CA ARG A 28 1.70 -2.57 8.81
C ARG A 28 1.45 -2.43 7.32
N MET A 29 0.21 -2.60 6.86
CA MET A 29 -0.13 -2.36 5.45
C MET A 29 0.17 -0.92 5.04
N ARG A 30 -0.13 0.07 5.89
CA ARG A 30 0.22 1.47 5.63
C ARG A 30 1.72 1.66 5.49
N GLU A 31 2.51 1.09 6.40
CA GLU A 31 3.98 1.16 6.36
C GLU A 31 4.54 0.54 5.07
N PHE A 32 4.02 -0.61 4.63
CA PHE A 32 4.41 -1.24 3.38
C PHE A 32 4.09 -0.37 2.15
N VAL A 33 2.87 0.18 2.08
CA VAL A 33 2.48 1.08 0.99
C VAL A 33 3.34 2.35 1.01
N GLU A 34 3.67 2.89 2.17
CA GLU A 34 4.54 4.06 2.31
C GLU A 34 5.97 3.77 1.83
N ARG A 35 6.52 2.60 2.18
CA ARG A 35 7.82 2.15 1.69
C ARG A 35 7.83 2.06 0.16
N ILE A 36 6.78 1.50 -0.43
CA ILE A 36 6.64 1.40 -1.90
C ILE A 36 6.55 2.80 -2.52
N ALA A 37 5.72 3.68 -1.96
CA ALA A 37 5.56 5.05 -2.45
C ALA A 37 6.86 5.88 -2.40
N THR A 38 7.75 5.58 -1.43
CA THR A 38 9.04 6.26 -1.26
C THR A 38 10.22 5.54 -1.95
N GLY A 39 9.94 4.54 -2.80
CA GLY A 39 10.98 3.80 -3.55
C GLY A 39 11.86 2.88 -2.70
N LYS A 40 11.43 2.56 -1.48
CA LYS A 40 12.09 1.67 -0.51
C LYS A 40 11.34 0.33 -0.33
N GLY A 41 10.32 0.12 -1.16
CA GLY A 41 9.52 -1.10 -1.19
C GLY A 41 10.23 -2.22 -1.94
N SER A 42 9.73 -3.43 -1.71
CA SER A 42 10.19 -4.67 -2.30
C SER A 42 8.99 -5.54 -2.68
N THR A 43 9.20 -6.56 -3.50
CA THR A 43 8.13 -7.52 -3.84
C THR A 43 7.61 -8.26 -2.61
N ASP A 44 8.47 -8.50 -1.60
CA ASP A 44 8.06 -9.06 -0.31
C ASP A 44 7.02 -8.19 0.38
N ASP A 45 7.11 -6.85 0.29
CA ASP A 45 6.09 -5.95 0.89
C ASP A 45 4.69 -6.22 0.30
N LEU A 46 4.58 -6.57 -0.98
CA LEU A 46 3.29 -6.92 -1.61
C LEU A 46 2.76 -8.27 -1.11
N ASP A 47 3.66 -9.23 -0.90
CA ASP A 47 3.30 -10.55 -0.37
C ASP A 47 2.86 -10.43 1.09
N GLN A 48 3.57 -9.62 1.90
CA GLN A 48 3.19 -9.32 3.28
C GLN A 48 1.83 -8.60 3.34
N ILE A 49 1.56 -7.63 2.47
CA ILE A 49 0.24 -6.98 2.38
C ILE A 49 -0.85 -8.04 2.11
N LYS A 50 -0.62 -8.97 1.18
CA LYS A 50 -1.58 -10.03 0.86
C LYS A 50 -1.83 -10.94 2.07
N VAL A 51 -0.78 -11.37 2.77
CA VAL A 51 -0.90 -12.22 3.97
C VAL A 51 -1.69 -11.51 5.07
N LEU A 52 -1.43 -10.21 5.29
CA LEU A 52 -2.18 -9.41 6.26
C LEU A 52 -3.65 -9.27 5.86
N CYS A 53 -3.93 -9.01 4.58
CA CYS A 53 -5.31 -8.96 4.08
C CYS A 53 -6.04 -10.28 4.31
N ASP A 54 -5.44 -11.40 3.91
CA ASP A 54 -6.03 -12.73 4.07
C ASP A 54 -6.29 -13.02 5.56
N THR A 55 -5.34 -12.69 6.45
CA THR A 55 -5.49 -12.84 7.91
C THR A 55 -6.63 -12.00 8.48
N MET A 56 -6.73 -10.74 8.07
CA MET A 56 -7.80 -9.82 8.51
C MET A 56 -9.17 -10.21 7.98
N ILE A 57 -9.24 -10.95 6.86
CA ILE A 57 -10.49 -11.48 6.31
C ILE A 57 -10.95 -12.71 7.09
N VAL A 58 -10.06 -13.65 7.41
CA VAL A 58 -10.46 -14.94 7.97
C VAL A 58 -10.59 -14.97 9.50
N ALA A 59 -9.82 -14.13 10.20
CA ALA A 59 -9.76 -14.16 11.66
C ALA A 59 -9.96 -12.81 12.36
N PRO A 60 -10.94 -11.96 11.97
CA PRO A 60 -11.20 -10.73 12.69
C PRO A 60 -12.15 -10.95 13.88
N TYR A 61 -12.07 -10.07 14.88
CA TYR A 61 -13.06 -10.05 15.96
C TYR A 61 -14.39 -9.42 15.52
N CYS A 62 -14.36 -8.48 14.58
CA CYS A 62 -15.54 -7.83 13.99
C CYS A 62 -15.36 -7.60 12.49
N GLU A 63 -16.45 -7.32 11.78
CA GLU A 63 -16.44 -7.20 10.31
C GLU A 63 -15.63 -6.03 9.78
N PHE A 64 -15.32 -5.03 10.61
CA PHE A 64 -14.54 -3.85 10.22
C PHE A 64 -13.20 -4.25 9.57
N ALA A 65 -12.43 -5.13 10.19
CA ALA A 65 -11.13 -5.54 9.64
C ALA A 65 -11.26 -6.25 8.29
N MET A 66 -12.33 -7.02 8.08
CA MET A 66 -12.62 -7.63 6.78
C MET A 66 -12.99 -6.57 5.74
N ALA A 67 -13.83 -5.60 6.11
CA ALA A 67 -14.25 -4.51 5.24
C ALA A 67 -13.07 -3.62 4.83
N SER A 68 -12.15 -3.30 5.75
CA SER A 68 -10.97 -2.48 5.47
C SER A 68 -9.91 -3.20 4.63
N SER A 69 -9.75 -4.53 4.78
CA SER A 69 -8.69 -5.28 4.07
C SER A 69 -9.05 -5.64 2.62
N ARG A 70 -10.33 -5.86 2.30
CA ARG A 70 -10.77 -6.23 0.94
C ARG A 70 -10.40 -5.19 -0.13
N PRO A 71 -10.63 -3.87 0.06
CA PRO A 71 -10.22 -2.85 -0.90
C PRO A 71 -8.72 -2.83 -1.15
N VAL A 72 -7.90 -3.04 -0.11
CA VAL A 72 -6.44 -3.09 -0.22
C VAL A 72 -6.00 -4.29 -1.06
N LEU A 73 -6.58 -5.46 -0.80
CA LEU A 73 -6.32 -6.67 -1.59
C LEU A 73 -6.71 -6.49 -3.06
N THR A 74 -7.85 -5.86 -3.33
CA THR A 74 -8.28 -5.52 -4.69
C THR A 74 -7.31 -4.53 -5.33
N ALA A 75 -6.84 -3.52 -4.61
CA ALA A 75 -5.88 -2.55 -5.14
C ALA A 75 -4.57 -3.22 -5.57
N VAL A 76 -4.01 -4.09 -4.72
CA VAL A 76 -2.79 -4.84 -5.04
C VAL A 76 -2.97 -5.78 -6.24
N LYS A 77 -4.17 -6.36 -6.42
CA LYS A 77 -4.46 -7.26 -7.55
C LYS A 77 -4.67 -6.49 -8.85
N CYS A 78 -5.56 -5.49 -8.85
CA CYS A 78 -5.97 -4.79 -10.06
C CYS A 78 -4.94 -3.77 -10.55
N PHE A 79 -4.13 -3.21 -9.66
CA PHE A 79 -3.10 -2.21 -9.98
C PHE A 79 -1.70 -2.74 -9.73
N ARG A 80 -1.51 -4.07 -9.80
CA ARG A 80 -0.22 -4.73 -9.51
C ARG A 80 0.94 -4.10 -10.26
N ASP A 81 0.74 -3.79 -11.53
CA ASP A 81 1.78 -3.20 -12.39
C ASP A 81 2.21 -1.82 -11.88
N GLU A 82 1.30 -1.03 -11.31
CA GLU A 82 1.65 0.24 -10.69
C GLU A 82 2.54 0.03 -9.47
N PHE A 83 2.22 -0.95 -8.61
CA PHE A 83 3.06 -1.30 -7.47
C PHE A 83 4.45 -1.78 -7.91
N LEU A 84 4.52 -2.64 -8.93
CA LEU A 84 5.78 -3.14 -9.46
C LEU A 84 6.63 -2.03 -10.09
N ALA A 85 6.03 -1.08 -10.80
CA ALA A 85 6.76 0.08 -11.34
C ALA A 85 7.42 0.91 -10.22
N HIS A 86 6.76 1.08 -9.06
CA HIS A 86 7.34 1.79 -7.92
C HIS A 86 8.48 1.00 -7.25
N ILE A 87 8.42 -0.33 -7.27
CA ILE A 87 9.42 -1.22 -6.64
C ILE A 87 10.64 -1.39 -7.54
N GLU A 88 10.43 -1.78 -8.80
CA GLU A 88 11.48 -2.21 -9.72
C GLU A 88 12.09 -1.04 -10.47
N GLN A 89 11.23 -0.16 -11.00
CA GLN A 89 11.66 0.96 -11.84
C GLN A 89 11.86 2.24 -11.03
N LYS A 90 11.32 2.31 -9.81
CA LYS A 90 11.33 3.49 -8.95
C LYS A 90 10.75 4.72 -9.65
N VAL A 91 9.68 4.51 -10.42
CA VAL A 91 8.99 5.57 -11.16
C VAL A 91 7.52 5.60 -10.73
N CYS A 92 7.01 6.81 -10.48
CA CYS A 92 5.58 7.03 -10.28
C CYS A 92 4.93 7.57 -11.57
N ALA A 93 4.26 6.70 -12.33
CA ALA A 93 3.57 7.09 -13.56
C ALA A 93 2.46 8.15 -13.33
N ALA A 94 1.82 8.12 -12.16
CA ALA A 94 0.81 9.10 -11.78
C ALA A 94 1.39 10.46 -11.33
N GLY A 95 2.71 10.56 -11.13
CA GLY A 95 3.38 11.80 -10.73
C GLY A 95 3.04 12.29 -9.32
N VAL A 96 2.54 11.42 -8.43
CA VAL A 96 2.08 11.82 -7.08
C VAL A 96 3.15 11.61 -6.00
N CYS A 97 4.03 10.62 -6.17
CA CYS A 97 5.11 10.35 -5.21
C CYS A 97 6.33 11.20 -5.54
N GLN A 98 6.62 12.22 -4.73
CA GLN A 98 7.67 13.22 -5.01
C GLN A 98 9.06 12.60 -5.12
N GLU A 99 9.31 11.57 -4.31
CA GLU A 99 10.56 10.82 -4.21
C GLU A 99 10.85 9.99 -5.47
N LEU A 100 9.83 9.72 -6.28
CA LEU A 100 9.90 8.90 -7.49
C LEU A 100 9.61 9.72 -8.75
N LEU A 101 9.61 11.05 -8.64
CA LEU A 101 9.54 11.91 -9.81
C LEU A 101 10.91 11.93 -10.50
N PRO A 102 10.94 11.84 -11.85
CA PRO A 102 12.20 11.98 -12.58
C PRO A 102 12.83 13.33 -12.25
N SER A 103 14.13 13.31 -12.01
CA SER A 103 14.92 14.50 -11.76
C SER A 103 14.85 15.43 -12.98
N ALA A 104 15.06 16.74 -12.78
CA ALA A 104 15.03 17.71 -13.86
C ALA A 104 16.02 17.39 -15.01
N ALA A 105 17.06 16.60 -14.73
CA ALA A 105 18.04 16.13 -15.71
C ALA A 105 17.48 15.04 -16.64
N GLU A 106 16.59 14.16 -16.16
CA GLU A 106 16.04 13.04 -16.94
C GLU A 106 14.93 13.48 -17.90
N LYS A 107 14.20 14.55 -17.58
CA LYS A 107 13.19 15.15 -18.46
C LYS A 107 13.77 15.65 -19.80
N LYS A 108 15.08 15.95 -19.85
CA LYS A 108 15.77 16.47 -21.04
C LYS A 108 16.26 15.36 -21.99
N ALA A 109 16.27 14.10 -21.55
CA ALA A 109 16.70 12.96 -22.36
C ALA A 109 15.51 12.25 -23.07
N ALA A 110 14.28 12.53 -22.66
CA ALA A 110 13.05 11.94 -23.20
C ALA A 110 12.28 12.89 -24.15
N ALA A 111 12.85 14.05 -24.49
CA ALA A 111 12.34 15.05 -25.43
C ALA A 111 13.31 15.22 -26.60
#